data_AF-A0A3G9D0K5-F1
#
_entry.id   AF-A0A3G9D0K5-F1
#
_cell.length_a   1.000
_cell.length_b   1.000
_cell.length_c   1.000
_cell.angle_alpha   90.00
_cell.angle_beta   90.00
_cell.angle_gamma   90.00
#
_symmetry.space_group_name_H-M   'P 1'
#
loop_
_entity.id
_entity.type
_entity.pdbx_description
1 polymer ?
#
loop_
_entity_poly.entity_id
_entity_poly.type
_entity_poly.pdbx_seq_one_letter_code
_entity_poly.pdbx_strand_id
1 'polypeptide(L)'
;MLLLLGLALVLNVSDVSAANGNNSTTLNQQLTSQVSSQTTYTPNEVNDAATRVKNFCETNNRLPNYVTIRNNQVTMPQFLDLLTTDLIQTNQGSTTPITLKNVEEPSNPTGTTKGGTLTKTEYINMAQNIKNIIDATGKAPDNVNSSIDQIKFETLVYIFSKVMNFYKTNGRLPNSVTVPSNNGGNGGNGTTSFGNGQLNGLQGTEGLQILAKYINQNLNHQYGAATTAEGVERTGLGDCWGLSAWTAKVLYDNGYTVRIVQGASVEASNHRWVQVLIDGKWINFDPSLVTKKYGSKPYYTTCASVSQIIATYYA
;
A
#
# COMPACT_ATOMS: atom_id res chain seq x y z
N MET A 1 -18.21 -73.34 -64.35
CA MET A 1 -19.07 -72.65 -63.37
C MET A 1 -18.38 -71.35 -62.99
N LEU A 2 -19.08 -70.22 -63.21
CA LEU A 2 -18.94 -68.87 -62.61
C LEU A 2 -17.74 -68.65 -61.65
N LEU A 3 -16.97 -67.57 -61.62
CA LEU A 3 -17.09 -66.13 -61.95
C LEU A 3 -15.62 -65.62 -61.92
N LEU A 4 -15.03 -64.93 -62.90
CA LEU A 4 -15.15 -63.51 -63.26
C LEU A 4 -15.25 -62.51 -62.09
N LEU A 5 -14.16 -61.76 -61.87
CA LEU A 5 -14.01 -60.29 -61.78
C LEU A 5 -12.73 -60.03 -60.96
N GLY A 6 -11.62 -59.57 -61.54
CA GLY A 6 -11.39 -58.19 -61.97
C GLY A 6 -10.61 -57.48 -60.84
N LEU A 7 -9.55 -56.70 -61.04
CA LEU A 7 -8.97 -56.04 -62.20
C LEU A 7 -7.60 -55.52 -61.68
N ALA A 8 -6.48 -55.95 -62.25
CA ALA A 8 -5.46 -55.14 -62.97
C ALA A 8 -5.09 -53.78 -62.29
N LEU A 9 -3.84 -53.30 -62.24
CA LEU A 9 -2.66 -53.52 -63.08
C LEU A 9 -1.47 -52.85 -62.33
N VAL A 10 -0.35 -53.53 -62.06
CA VAL A 10 1.02 -53.38 -62.68
C VAL A 10 1.62 -51.95 -62.54
N LEU A 11 2.87 -51.66 -62.14
CA LEU A 11 4.23 -52.11 -62.51
C LEU A 11 5.20 -51.65 -61.37
N ASN A 12 6.14 -52.47 -60.87
CA ASN A 12 7.57 -52.57 -61.29
C ASN A 12 8.12 -51.25 -61.89
N VAL A 13 9.29 -50.72 -61.53
CA VAL A 13 10.64 -51.27 -61.74
C VAL A 13 11.61 -50.59 -60.76
N SER A 14 12.63 -51.33 -60.37
CA SER A 14 13.82 -50.94 -59.63
C SER A 14 14.65 -49.87 -60.35
N ASP A 15 15.36 -48.99 -59.64
CA ASP A 15 16.72 -48.63 -60.04
C ASP A 15 17.50 -47.99 -58.89
N VAL A 16 18.75 -48.42 -58.78
CA VAL A 16 19.82 -47.92 -57.91
C VAL A 16 20.52 -46.77 -58.63
N SER A 17 20.81 -45.66 -57.93
CA SER A 17 22.03 -44.88 -58.22
C SER A 17 22.36 -43.90 -57.10
N ALA A 18 23.63 -43.92 -56.69
CA ALA A 18 24.25 -43.00 -55.75
C ALA A 18 24.42 -41.58 -56.34
N ALA A 19 24.41 -40.54 -55.48
CA ALA A 19 25.44 -39.49 -55.39
C ALA A 19 24.92 -38.17 -54.76
N ASN A 20 25.77 -37.66 -53.87
CA ASN A 20 25.95 -36.31 -53.34
C ASN A 20 25.51 -35.13 -54.25
N GLY A 21 24.73 -34.19 -53.72
CA GLY A 21 24.46 -32.88 -54.32
C GLY A 21 23.32 -32.10 -53.64
N ASN A 22 23.65 -30.97 -53.02
CA ASN A 22 22.70 -30.06 -52.36
C ASN A 22 21.70 -29.45 -53.37
N ASN A 23 20.39 -29.43 -53.05
CA ASN A 23 19.54 -28.31 -53.43
C ASN A 23 18.30 -28.16 -52.56
N SER A 24 18.05 -26.92 -52.13
CA SER A 24 16.86 -26.45 -51.44
C SER A 24 15.61 -26.64 -52.29
N THR A 25 14.58 -27.29 -51.74
CA THR A 25 13.17 -26.84 -51.67
C THR A 25 12.24 -28.03 -51.38
N THR A 26 11.75 -28.13 -50.15
CA THR A 26 10.43 -28.69 -49.83
C THR A 26 10.03 -28.21 -48.43
N LEU A 27 9.33 -27.09 -48.41
CA LEU A 27 8.34 -26.77 -47.38
C LEU A 27 7.32 -27.92 -47.32
N ASN A 28 7.22 -28.65 -46.22
CA ASN A 28 5.97 -28.70 -45.45
C ASN A 28 6.04 -29.66 -44.25
N GLN A 29 5.41 -29.20 -43.17
CA GLN A 29 5.02 -29.95 -41.97
C GLN A 29 6.11 -30.28 -40.95
N GLN A 30 6.67 -29.26 -40.30
CA GLN A 30 6.70 -29.25 -38.83
C GLN A 30 6.95 -27.84 -38.26
N LEU A 31 6.08 -26.89 -38.60
CA LEU A 31 5.89 -25.69 -37.77
C LEU A 31 4.57 -25.86 -37.02
N THR A 32 4.62 -26.58 -35.89
CA THR A 32 3.57 -26.45 -34.88
C THR A 32 3.66 -25.03 -34.33
N SER A 33 2.67 -24.21 -34.69
CA SER A 33 2.46 -22.88 -34.17
C SER A 33 2.41 -22.90 -32.63
N GLN A 34 3.49 -22.49 -31.97
CA GLN A 34 3.40 -21.98 -30.60
C GLN A 34 2.67 -20.65 -30.65
N VAL A 35 1.34 -20.70 -30.67
CA VAL A 35 0.54 -19.58 -30.20
C VAL A 35 0.74 -19.57 -28.69
N SER A 36 1.67 -18.75 -28.18
CA SER A 36 1.72 -18.49 -26.76
C SER A 36 0.40 -17.82 -26.39
N SER A 37 -0.49 -18.53 -25.69
CA SER A 37 -1.69 -17.93 -25.15
C SER A 37 -1.28 -16.81 -24.21
N GLN A 38 -1.52 -15.56 -24.60
CA GLN A 38 -1.17 -14.41 -23.78
C GLN A 38 -1.97 -14.47 -22.48
N THR A 39 -1.28 -14.43 -21.34
CA THR A 39 -1.95 -14.55 -20.03
C THR A 39 -2.79 -13.30 -19.76
N THR A 40 -4.02 -13.49 -19.30
CA THR A 40 -4.91 -12.39 -18.89
C THR A 40 -5.45 -12.63 -17.47
N TYR A 41 -5.75 -11.54 -16.77
CA TYR A 41 -6.34 -11.53 -15.43
C TYR A 41 -7.62 -10.70 -15.41
N THR A 42 -8.63 -11.18 -14.71
CA THR A 42 -9.83 -10.40 -14.46
C THR A 42 -9.55 -9.27 -13.46
N PRO A 43 -10.31 -8.17 -13.48
CA PRO A 43 -10.23 -7.13 -12.46
C PRO A 43 -10.31 -7.67 -11.02
N ASN A 44 -11.17 -8.67 -10.77
CA ASN A 44 -11.30 -9.27 -9.44
C ASN A 44 -10.00 -9.94 -8.96
N GLU A 45 -9.28 -10.63 -9.85
CA GLU A 45 -8.02 -11.28 -9.51
C GLU A 45 -6.90 -10.26 -9.23
N VAL A 46 -6.87 -9.16 -9.99
CA VAL A 46 -5.96 -8.04 -9.76
C VAL A 46 -6.28 -7.36 -8.42
N ASN A 47 -7.55 -7.10 -8.13
CA ASN A 47 -8.03 -6.54 -6.87
C ASN A 47 -7.71 -7.43 -5.65
N ASP A 48 -7.83 -8.75 -5.78
CA ASP A 48 -7.43 -9.68 -4.73
C ASP A 48 -5.92 -9.67 -4.48
N ALA A 49 -5.13 -9.59 -5.55
CA ALA A 49 -3.68 -9.40 -5.46
C ALA A 49 -3.32 -8.06 -4.82
N ALA A 50 -4.07 -6.99 -5.12
CA ALA A 50 -3.88 -5.67 -4.56
C ALA A 50 -4.06 -5.67 -3.03
N THR A 51 -5.08 -6.37 -2.52
CA THR A 51 -5.27 -6.58 -1.07
C THR A 51 -4.02 -7.22 -0.44
N ARG A 52 -3.47 -8.28 -1.05
CA ARG A 52 -2.30 -8.98 -0.52
C ARG A 52 -1.04 -8.12 -0.52
N VAL A 53 -0.78 -7.39 -1.62
CA VAL A 53 0.38 -6.49 -1.71
C VAL A 53 0.26 -5.34 -0.73
N LYS A 54 -0.91 -4.71 -0.61
CA LYS A 54 -1.20 -3.67 0.39
C LYS A 54 -0.88 -4.16 1.81
N ASN A 55 -1.44 -5.32 2.20
CA ASN A 55 -1.20 -5.88 3.53
C ASN A 55 0.26 -6.25 3.76
N PHE A 56 0.96 -6.78 2.74
CA PHE A 56 2.38 -7.07 2.82
C PHE A 56 3.19 -5.78 3.05
N CYS A 57 2.90 -4.72 2.32
CA CYS A 57 3.59 -3.43 2.46
C CYS A 57 3.39 -2.84 3.87
N GLU A 58 2.17 -2.89 4.39
CA GLU A 58 1.85 -2.41 5.75
C GLU A 58 2.52 -3.24 6.85
N THR A 59 2.70 -4.55 6.61
CA THR A 59 3.33 -5.44 7.59
C THR A 59 4.85 -5.37 7.54
N ASN A 60 5.43 -5.24 6.35
CA ASN A 60 6.86 -5.44 6.11
C ASN A 60 7.61 -4.15 5.74
N ASN A 61 6.90 -3.03 5.58
CA ASN A 61 7.47 -1.74 5.17
C ASN A 61 8.33 -1.79 3.89
N ARG A 62 8.01 -2.73 3.00
CA ARG A 62 8.67 -2.92 1.70
C ARG A 62 7.72 -3.61 0.72
N LEU A 63 7.99 -3.50 -0.58
CA LEU A 63 7.30 -4.30 -1.58
C LEU A 63 7.69 -5.79 -1.46
N PRO A 64 6.75 -6.71 -1.75
CA PRO A 64 7.12 -8.10 -2.00
C PRO A 64 7.89 -8.21 -3.31
N ASN A 65 8.68 -9.27 -3.49
CA ASN A 65 9.41 -9.48 -4.75
C ASN A 65 8.45 -9.76 -5.93
N TYR A 66 7.33 -10.42 -5.65
CA TYR A 66 6.27 -10.73 -6.59
C TYR A 66 4.94 -10.92 -5.83
N VAL A 67 3.83 -10.93 -6.57
CA VAL A 67 2.54 -11.38 -6.09
C VAL A 67 2.07 -12.58 -6.92
N THR A 68 1.55 -13.60 -6.26
CA THR A 68 0.97 -14.74 -6.96
C THR A 68 -0.46 -14.43 -7.38
N ILE A 69 -0.77 -14.62 -8.65
CA ILE A 69 -2.12 -14.57 -9.21
C ILE A 69 -2.38 -15.90 -9.93
N ARG A 70 -3.41 -16.64 -9.47
CA ARG A 70 -3.58 -18.07 -9.77
C ARG A 70 -2.30 -18.85 -9.43
N ASN A 71 -1.59 -19.38 -10.43
CA ASN A 71 -0.36 -20.16 -10.27
C ASN A 71 0.88 -19.44 -10.83
N ASN A 72 0.76 -18.15 -11.20
CA ASN A 72 1.84 -17.38 -11.81
C ASN A 72 2.40 -16.35 -10.82
N GLN A 73 3.73 -16.23 -10.77
CA GLN A 73 4.40 -15.13 -10.07
C GLN A 73 4.42 -13.90 -10.97
N VAL A 74 3.80 -12.81 -10.50
CA VAL A 74 3.76 -11.52 -11.20
C VAL A 74 4.69 -10.55 -10.47
N THR A 75 5.68 -10.00 -11.17
CA THR A 75 6.65 -9.06 -10.58
C THR A 75 5.98 -7.72 -10.23
N MET A 76 6.57 -6.92 -9.35
CA MET A 76 5.99 -5.61 -8.99
C MET A 76 5.86 -4.63 -10.17
N PRO A 77 6.80 -4.56 -11.14
CA PRO A 77 6.62 -3.75 -12.35
C PRO A 77 5.43 -4.21 -13.20
N GLN A 78 5.29 -5.51 -13.42
CA GLN A 78 4.14 -6.08 -14.12
C GLN A 78 2.84 -5.81 -13.36
N PHE A 79 2.89 -5.91 -12.03
CA PHE A 79 1.74 -5.66 -11.18
C PHE A 79 1.32 -4.19 -11.19
N LEU A 80 2.27 -3.24 -11.29
CA LEU A 80 1.96 -1.82 -11.47
C LEU A 80 1.17 -1.56 -12.75
N ASP A 81 1.54 -2.21 -13.86
CA ASP A 81 0.78 -2.12 -15.13
C ASP A 81 -0.64 -2.68 -14.98
N LEU A 82 -0.78 -3.84 -14.31
CA LEU A 82 -2.10 -4.42 -14.03
C LEU A 82 -2.97 -3.49 -13.17
N LEU A 83 -2.42 -2.97 -12.08
CA LEU A 83 -3.12 -2.06 -11.15
C LEU A 83 -3.57 -0.77 -11.85
N THR A 84 -2.69 -0.14 -12.64
CA THR A 84 -3.01 1.11 -13.32
C THR A 84 -4.02 0.91 -14.45
N THR A 85 -3.91 -0.22 -15.18
CA THR A 85 -4.91 -0.59 -16.20
C THR A 85 -6.27 -0.89 -15.58
N ASP A 86 -6.32 -1.65 -14.47
CA ASP A 86 -7.55 -1.97 -13.75
C ASP A 86 -8.23 -0.69 -13.23
N LEU A 87 -7.45 0.20 -12.62
CA LEU A 87 -7.96 1.49 -12.14
C LEU A 87 -8.57 2.35 -13.26
N ILE A 88 -7.91 2.43 -14.42
CA ILE A 88 -8.41 3.18 -15.58
C ILE A 88 -9.71 2.57 -16.11
N GLN A 89 -9.75 1.24 -16.27
CA GLN A 89 -10.95 0.52 -16.73
C GLN A 89 -12.10 0.68 -15.74
N THR A 90 -11.82 0.51 -14.44
CA THR A 90 -12.78 0.71 -13.35
C THR A 90 -13.37 2.13 -13.39
N ASN A 91 -12.54 3.16 -13.62
CA ASN A 91 -13.03 4.54 -13.75
C ASN A 91 -13.91 4.77 -14.99
N GLN A 92 -13.77 3.93 -16.01
CA GLN A 92 -14.59 3.94 -17.24
C GLN A 92 -15.81 2.99 -17.17
N GLY A 93 -15.97 2.24 -16.07
CA GLY A 93 -17.02 1.21 -15.92
C GLY A 93 -16.77 -0.07 -16.72
N SER A 94 -15.53 -0.32 -17.15
CA SER A 94 -15.14 -1.53 -17.88
C SER A 94 -14.70 -2.64 -16.94
N THR A 95 -14.97 -3.89 -17.33
CA THR A 95 -14.57 -5.11 -16.59
C THR A 95 -13.74 -6.07 -17.45
N THR A 96 -13.22 -5.58 -18.57
CA THR A 96 -12.48 -6.38 -19.54
C THR A 96 -11.24 -7.02 -18.89
N PRO A 97 -10.96 -8.31 -19.13
CA PRO A 97 -9.72 -8.93 -18.67
C PRO A 97 -8.48 -8.16 -19.15
N ILE A 98 -7.52 -8.03 -18.25
CA ILE A 98 -6.28 -7.28 -18.45
C ILE A 98 -5.19 -8.24 -18.85
N THR A 99 -4.55 -7.95 -19.97
CA THR A 99 -3.44 -8.73 -20.48
C THR A 99 -2.16 -8.48 -19.68
N LEU A 100 -1.52 -9.54 -19.20
CA LEU A 100 -0.21 -9.46 -18.57
C LEU A 100 0.85 -9.08 -19.61
N LYS A 101 1.53 -7.96 -19.37
CA LYS A 101 2.68 -7.52 -20.16
C LYS A 101 3.98 -7.93 -19.48
N ASN A 102 5.02 -8.10 -20.27
CA ASN A 102 6.37 -8.07 -19.72
C ASN A 102 6.73 -6.62 -19.43
N VAL A 103 7.17 -6.32 -18.21
CA VAL A 103 7.53 -4.97 -17.78
C VAL A 103 8.86 -5.04 -17.05
N GLU A 104 9.83 -4.28 -17.53
CA GLU A 104 11.17 -4.20 -16.94
C GLU A 104 11.17 -3.39 -15.63
N GLU A 105 12.10 -3.71 -14.74
CA GLU A 105 12.32 -2.98 -13.49
C GLU A 105 12.75 -1.52 -13.74
N PRO A 106 12.39 -0.59 -12.84
CA PRO A 106 12.94 0.77 -12.88
C PRO A 106 14.47 0.75 -12.82
N SER A 107 15.13 1.69 -13.50
CA SER A 107 16.59 1.73 -13.55
C SER A 107 17.20 2.21 -12.25
N ASN A 108 16.61 3.25 -11.67
CA ASN A 108 17.10 3.93 -10.49
C ASN A 108 15.90 4.54 -9.77
N PRO A 109 15.12 3.74 -9.01
CA PRO A 109 13.98 4.26 -8.26
C PRO A 109 14.49 5.23 -7.19
N THR A 110 14.54 6.49 -7.58
CA THR A 110 14.93 7.63 -6.77
C THR A 110 13.72 8.53 -6.68
N GLY A 111 13.45 9.04 -5.49
CA GLY A 111 12.26 9.85 -5.28
C GLY A 111 11.98 10.01 -3.80
N THR A 112 11.44 11.17 -3.49
CA THR A 112 11.12 11.60 -2.15
C THR A 112 9.62 11.59 -2.04
N THR A 113 9.04 10.93 -1.05
CA THR A 113 7.62 11.16 -0.75
C THR A 113 7.60 12.02 0.50
N LYS A 114 7.21 13.29 0.39
CA LYS A 114 6.87 14.10 1.58
C LYS A 114 5.62 13.61 2.31
N GLY A 115 4.95 12.60 1.77
CA GLY A 115 3.64 12.17 2.21
C GLY A 115 2.58 13.20 1.83
N GLY A 116 1.31 12.86 2.03
CA GLY A 116 0.20 13.75 1.70
C GLY A 116 -0.99 12.99 1.15
N THR A 117 -1.91 13.72 0.52
CA THR A 117 -3.14 13.16 -0.01
C THR A 117 -3.27 13.48 -1.49
N LEU A 118 -3.48 12.45 -2.30
CA LEU A 118 -3.80 12.59 -3.73
C LEU A 118 -5.31 12.55 -3.91
N THR A 119 -5.84 13.49 -4.68
CA THR A 119 -7.27 13.48 -5.04
C THR A 119 -7.59 12.37 -6.04
N LYS A 120 -8.88 12.02 -6.20
CA LYS A 120 -9.32 11.07 -7.22
C LYS A 120 -8.83 11.41 -8.62
N THR A 121 -9.04 12.65 -9.05
CA THR A 121 -8.59 13.12 -10.36
C THR A 121 -7.09 12.91 -10.53
N GLU A 122 -6.31 13.20 -9.49
CA GLU A 122 -4.87 13.14 -9.54
C GLU A 122 -4.32 11.72 -9.62
N TYR A 123 -4.77 10.81 -8.76
CA TYR A 123 -4.28 9.42 -8.83
C TYR A 123 -4.74 8.72 -10.13
N ILE A 124 -5.88 9.13 -10.72
CA ILE A 124 -6.32 8.64 -12.04
C ILE A 124 -5.38 9.15 -13.14
N ASN A 125 -5.04 10.44 -13.13
CA ASN A 125 -4.10 11.02 -14.09
C ASN A 125 -2.70 10.38 -13.96
N MET A 126 -2.27 10.10 -12.73
CA MET A 126 -1.02 9.36 -12.49
C MET A 126 -1.06 7.96 -13.08
N ALA A 127 -2.16 7.21 -12.89
CA ALA A 127 -2.32 5.88 -13.48
C ALA A 127 -2.22 5.91 -15.01
N GLN A 128 -2.86 6.90 -15.65
CA GLN A 128 -2.77 7.11 -17.10
C GLN A 128 -1.33 7.41 -17.55
N ASN A 129 -0.63 8.29 -16.83
CA ASN A 129 0.76 8.62 -17.13
C ASN A 129 1.68 7.39 -17.03
N ILE A 130 1.57 6.63 -15.94
CA ILE A 130 2.35 5.40 -15.73
C ILE A 130 2.09 4.39 -16.84
N LYS A 131 0.81 4.17 -17.16
CA LYS A 131 0.43 3.27 -18.24
C LYS A 131 1.04 3.71 -19.58
N ASN A 132 1.03 5.00 -19.90
CA ASN A 132 1.64 5.52 -21.12
C ASN A 132 3.17 5.31 -21.14
N ILE A 133 3.85 5.49 -20.00
CA ILE A 133 5.29 5.24 -19.88
C ILE A 133 5.60 3.76 -20.12
N ILE A 134 4.86 2.85 -19.49
CA ILE A 134 5.04 1.40 -19.65
C ILE A 134 4.74 0.97 -21.09
N ASP A 135 3.65 1.47 -21.69
CA ASP A 135 3.27 1.16 -23.07
C ASP A 135 4.32 1.64 -24.08
N ALA A 136 4.97 2.79 -23.82
CA ALA A 136 5.98 3.36 -24.71
C ALA A 136 7.37 2.74 -24.55
N THR A 137 7.75 2.34 -23.33
CA THR A 137 9.13 1.95 -23.01
C THR A 137 9.29 0.48 -22.65
N GLY A 138 8.20 -0.23 -22.35
CA GLY A 138 8.24 -1.58 -21.79
C GLY A 138 8.73 -1.63 -20.33
N LYS A 139 8.87 -0.48 -19.66
CA LYS A 139 9.55 -0.35 -18.37
C LYS A 139 8.73 0.44 -17.36
N ALA A 140 8.77 0.04 -16.10
CA ALA A 140 8.14 0.80 -15.03
C ALA A 140 8.91 2.12 -14.76
N PRO A 141 8.20 3.23 -14.48
CA PRO A 141 8.86 4.49 -14.17
C PRO A 141 9.62 4.41 -12.83
N ASP A 142 10.76 5.10 -12.75
CA ASP A 142 11.51 5.27 -11.50
C ASP A 142 10.67 6.02 -10.45
N ASN A 143 9.91 7.01 -10.90
CA ASN A 143 9.02 7.85 -10.11
C ASN A 143 8.00 8.58 -11.00
N VAL A 144 7.01 9.22 -10.37
CA VAL A 144 6.02 10.07 -11.05
C VAL A 144 5.79 11.34 -10.24
N ASN A 145 5.79 12.49 -10.91
CA ASN A 145 5.45 13.77 -10.30
C ASN A 145 3.97 13.84 -9.92
N SER A 146 3.70 14.42 -8.75
CA SER A 146 2.37 14.71 -8.24
C SER A 146 2.34 16.12 -7.63
N SER A 147 1.17 16.57 -7.17
CA SER A 147 1.01 17.83 -6.45
C SER A 147 1.74 17.84 -5.10
N ILE A 148 1.99 16.67 -4.50
CA ILE A 148 2.62 16.54 -3.19
C ILE A 148 4.13 16.33 -3.27
N ASP A 149 4.62 15.53 -4.22
CA ASP A 149 6.05 15.28 -4.47
C ASP A 149 6.29 14.38 -5.70
N GLN A 150 7.55 14.01 -5.95
CA GLN A 150 7.96 12.96 -6.87
C GLN A 150 7.86 11.56 -6.23
N ILE A 151 6.78 10.85 -6.53
CA ILE A 151 6.45 9.57 -5.91
C ILE A 151 7.22 8.43 -6.57
N LYS A 152 8.14 7.79 -5.83
CA LYS A 152 8.94 6.64 -6.29
C LYS A 152 8.10 5.39 -6.56
N PHE A 153 8.63 4.52 -7.42
CA PHE A 153 8.04 3.25 -7.86
C PHE A 153 7.39 2.43 -6.73
N GLU A 154 8.09 2.21 -5.61
CA GLU A 154 7.59 1.37 -4.53
C GLU A 154 6.30 1.92 -3.91
N THR A 155 6.27 3.24 -3.74
CA THR A 155 5.11 3.94 -3.21
C THR A 155 3.96 3.92 -4.21
N LEU A 156 4.22 4.00 -5.52
CA LEU A 156 3.19 3.89 -6.56
C LEU A 156 2.45 2.55 -6.46
N VAL A 157 3.19 1.43 -6.42
CA VAL A 157 2.62 0.08 -6.30
C VAL A 157 1.74 -0.02 -5.04
N TYR A 158 2.21 0.50 -3.91
CA TYR A 158 1.45 0.52 -2.67
C TYR A 158 0.17 1.37 -2.75
N ILE A 159 0.26 2.60 -3.27
CA ILE A 159 -0.89 3.52 -3.39
C ILE A 159 -1.97 2.91 -4.28
N PHE A 160 -1.61 2.40 -5.46
CA PHE A 160 -2.59 1.79 -6.35
C PHE A 160 -3.17 0.50 -5.76
N SER A 161 -2.37 -0.27 -5.02
CA SER A 161 -2.88 -1.42 -4.26
C SER A 161 -3.92 -1.02 -3.21
N LYS A 162 -3.71 0.08 -2.48
CA LYS A 162 -4.71 0.64 -1.54
C LYS A 162 -5.99 1.07 -2.26
N VAL A 163 -5.87 1.78 -3.38
CA VAL A 163 -7.03 2.27 -4.16
C VAL A 163 -7.88 1.09 -4.63
N MET A 164 -7.25 0.07 -5.21
CA MET A 164 -7.95 -1.11 -5.72
C MET A 164 -8.54 -1.98 -4.60
N ASN A 165 -7.85 -2.11 -3.47
CA ASN A 165 -8.43 -2.74 -2.27
C ASN A 165 -9.65 -1.98 -1.73
N PHE A 166 -9.61 -0.64 -1.72
CA PHE A 166 -10.76 0.19 -1.33
C PHE A 166 -11.93 -0.04 -2.27
N TYR A 167 -11.70 -0.03 -3.59
CA TYR A 167 -12.72 -0.30 -4.59
C TYR A 167 -13.38 -1.66 -4.37
N LYS A 168 -12.57 -2.72 -4.24
CA LYS A 168 -13.06 -4.08 -3.96
C LYS A 168 -13.98 -4.13 -2.73
N THR A 169 -13.63 -3.41 -1.67
CA THR A 169 -14.37 -3.44 -0.41
C THR A 169 -15.64 -2.58 -0.44
N ASN A 170 -15.63 -1.46 -1.19
CA ASN A 170 -16.67 -0.44 -1.11
C ASN A 170 -17.52 -0.30 -2.37
N GLY A 171 -17.19 -1.00 -3.46
CA GLY A 171 -17.88 -0.90 -4.75
C GLY A 171 -17.73 0.46 -5.44
N ARG A 172 -16.85 1.34 -4.95
CA ARG A 172 -16.59 2.67 -5.51
C ARG A 172 -15.13 3.08 -5.31
N LEU A 173 -14.60 3.88 -6.22
CA LEU A 173 -13.27 4.46 -6.07
C LEU A 173 -13.24 5.47 -4.91
N PRO A 174 -12.12 5.57 -4.17
CA PRO A 174 -11.99 6.52 -3.06
C PRO A 174 -11.90 7.95 -3.59
N ASN A 175 -12.41 8.94 -2.85
CA ASN A 175 -12.32 10.35 -3.28
C ASN A 175 -10.88 10.90 -3.18
N SER A 176 -10.05 10.25 -2.37
CA SER A 176 -8.64 10.55 -2.19
C SER A 176 -7.88 9.33 -1.67
N VAL A 177 -6.57 9.33 -1.81
CA VAL A 177 -5.69 8.31 -1.23
C VAL A 177 -4.48 8.97 -0.56
N THR A 178 -4.16 8.48 0.63
CA THR A 178 -3.02 8.94 1.41
C THR A 178 -1.74 8.25 0.97
N VAL A 179 -0.71 9.07 0.75
CA VAL A 179 0.66 8.69 0.41
C VAL A 179 1.53 8.76 1.67
N PRO A 180 2.25 7.69 2.04
CA PRO A 180 3.19 7.74 3.16
C PRO A 180 4.43 8.58 2.84
N SER A 181 4.94 9.30 3.84
CA SER A 181 6.20 10.06 3.71
C SER A 181 7.41 9.14 3.89
N ASN A 182 8.42 9.27 3.02
CA ASN A 182 9.67 8.50 3.02
C ASN A 182 10.93 9.37 2.99
N ASN A 183 10.84 10.67 3.36
CA ASN A 183 11.98 11.59 3.31
C ASN A 183 12.47 12.04 4.69
N GLY A 184 13.67 11.56 5.06
CA GLY A 184 14.45 12.02 6.22
C GLY A 184 15.06 13.41 6.03
N GLY A 185 14.23 14.45 6.13
CA GLY A 185 14.65 15.86 6.06
C GLY A 185 13.80 16.76 6.96
N ASN A 186 14.26 16.92 8.20
CA ASN A 186 13.94 17.94 9.21
C ASN A 186 12.57 18.65 9.10
N GLY A 187 11.53 17.94 9.54
CA GLY A 187 10.17 18.43 9.79
C GLY A 187 9.29 17.23 10.16
N GLY A 188 9.27 16.85 11.45
CA GLY A 188 8.49 15.72 11.97
C GLY A 188 8.81 14.37 11.30
N ASN A 189 9.91 13.74 11.71
CA ASN A 189 10.33 12.43 11.21
C ASN A 189 9.24 11.40 11.56
N GLY A 190 8.47 10.91 10.56
CA GLY A 190 7.46 9.84 10.66
C GLY A 190 7.98 8.48 11.17
N THR A 191 9.15 8.49 11.79
CA THR A 191 9.72 7.44 12.62
C THR A 191 9.70 7.91 14.08
N THR A 192 8.70 7.45 14.82
CA THR A 192 8.71 7.53 16.28
C THR A 192 9.57 6.37 16.77
N SER A 193 10.64 6.68 17.51
CA SER A 193 11.38 5.65 18.26
C SER A 193 10.56 5.07 19.41
N PHE A 194 9.45 5.73 19.75
CA PHE A 194 8.49 5.31 20.75
C PHE A 194 7.56 4.21 20.20
N GLY A 195 7.11 3.33 21.08
CA GLY A 195 6.39 2.13 20.71
C GLY A 195 7.18 1.17 19.83
N ASN A 196 8.51 1.13 20.02
CA ASN A 196 9.44 0.26 19.28
C ASN A 196 9.31 0.36 17.75
N GLY A 197 8.99 1.55 17.22
CA GLY A 197 8.79 1.79 15.79
C GLY A 197 7.48 1.24 15.22
N GLN A 198 6.59 0.67 16.03
CA GLN A 198 5.28 0.15 15.61
C GLN A 198 4.24 1.25 15.36
N LEU A 199 4.55 2.49 15.75
CA LEU A 199 3.65 3.63 15.72
C LEU A 199 4.02 4.64 14.63
N ASN A 200 4.65 4.17 13.56
CA ASN A 200 5.02 5.00 12.41
C ASN A 200 3.86 5.09 11.42
N GLY A 201 3.70 6.24 10.76
CA GLY A 201 2.69 6.46 9.73
C GLY A 201 1.25 6.63 10.23
N LEU A 202 1.04 7.00 11.50
CA LEU A 202 -0.28 7.33 12.03
C LEU A 202 -0.84 8.56 11.31
N GLN A 203 -2.07 8.48 10.79
CA GLN A 203 -2.71 9.60 10.09
C GLN A 203 -4.22 9.67 10.32
N GLY A 204 -4.77 10.88 10.29
CA GLY A 204 -6.21 11.12 10.48
C GLY A 204 -6.73 10.56 11.81
N THR A 205 -8.02 10.27 11.87
CA THR A 205 -8.65 9.67 13.06
C THR A 205 -8.32 8.19 13.22
N GLU A 206 -8.02 7.48 12.12
CA GLU A 206 -7.61 6.06 12.14
C GLU A 206 -6.28 5.89 12.89
N GLY A 207 -5.30 6.77 12.64
CA GLY A 207 -4.03 6.78 13.38
C GLY A 207 -4.22 7.00 14.89
N LEU A 208 -5.21 7.81 15.29
CA LEU A 208 -5.56 7.98 16.70
C LEU A 208 -6.15 6.70 17.30
N GLN A 209 -6.95 5.95 16.54
CA GLN A 209 -7.47 4.65 16.97
C GLN A 209 -6.36 3.61 17.13
N ILE A 210 -5.41 3.57 16.18
CA ILE A 210 -4.23 2.69 16.25
C ILE A 210 -3.40 3.01 17.50
N LEU A 211 -3.11 4.30 17.73
CA LEU A 211 -2.39 4.74 18.92
C LEU A 211 -3.12 4.36 20.21
N ALA A 212 -4.42 4.61 20.28
CA ALA A 212 -5.22 4.27 21.46
C ALA A 212 -5.19 2.77 21.75
N LYS A 213 -5.29 1.93 20.71
CA LYS A 213 -5.17 0.48 20.84
C LYS A 213 -3.79 0.09 21.36
N TYR A 214 -2.72 0.67 20.83
CA TYR A 214 -1.36 0.42 21.31
C TYR A 214 -1.20 0.80 22.79
N ILE A 215 -1.66 2.00 23.17
CA ILE A 215 -1.61 2.47 24.57
C ILE A 215 -2.33 1.48 25.47
N ASN A 216 -3.56 1.06 25.11
CA ASN A 216 -4.33 0.12 25.93
C ASN A 216 -3.64 -1.25 26.10
N GLN A 217 -2.91 -1.71 25.08
CA GLN A 217 -2.24 -3.00 25.08
C GLN A 217 -0.92 -2.98 25.84
N ASN A 218 -0.14 -1.91 25.70
CA ASN A 218 1.27 -1.87 26.09
C ASN A 218 1.57 -0.90 27.23
N LEU A 219 0.71 0.09 27.47
CA LEU A 219 0.88 1.08 28.52
C LEU A 219 -0.23 0.99 29.56
N ASN A 220 0.04 1.45 30.77
CA ASN A 220 -1.01 1.60 31.78
C ASN A 220 -0.79 2.83 32.66
N HIS A 221 -1.89 3.37 33.17
CA HIS A 221 -1.81 4.47 34.12
C HIS A 221 -1.43 3.95 35.51
N GLN A 222 -0.54 4.64 36.22
CA GLN A 222 -0.23 4.37 37.63
C GLN A 222 0.10 5.68 38.36
N TYR A 223 -0.42 5.83 39.59
CA TYR A 223 -0.14 7.02 40.39
C TYR A 223 1.34 7.06 40.78
N GLY A 224 1.99 8.21 40.56
CA GLY A 224 3.43 8.40 40.85
C GLY A 224 4.36 7.63 39.91
N ALA A 225 3.86 7.11 38.78
CA ALA A 225 4.70 6.52 37.74
C ALA A 225 5.39 7.62 36.90
N ALA A 226 5.92 7.25 35.73
CA ALA A 226 6.68 8.20 34.92
C ALA A 226 5.84 9.43 34.54
N THR A 227 6.45 10.61 34.69
CA THR A 227 5.90 11.92 34.32
C THR A 227 6.44 12.45 32.98
N THR A 228 7.35 11.71 32.34
CA THR A 228 8.00 12.07 31.07
C THR A 228 7.74 11.01 29.99
N ALA A 229 7.86 11.41 28.72
CA ALA A 229 7.69 10.50 27.58
C ALA A 229 8.67 9.32 27.65
N GLU A 230 9.96 9.60 27.86
CA GLU A 230 11.03 8.60 27.92
C GLU A 230 10.84 7.64 29.10
N GLY A 231 10.30 8.14 30.22
CA GLY A 231 9.98 7.30 31.37
C GLY A 231 8.84 6.34 31.08
N VAL A 232 7.80 6.79 30.37
CA VAL A 232 6.68 5.93 29.95
C VAL A 232 7.17 4.86 28.97
N GLU A 233 7.95 5.23 27.97
CA GLU A 233 8.49 4.26 27.00
C GLU A 233 9.32 3.16 27.66
N ARG A 234 10.18 3.54 28.61
CA ARG A 234 11.07 2.61 29.30
C ARG A 234 10.33 1.65 30.23
N THR A 235 9.19 2.05 30.78
CA THR A 235 8.54 1.31 31.87
C THR A 235 7.18 0.73 31.53
N GLY A 236 6.54 1.20 30.45
CA GLY A 236 5.13 0.91 30.16
C GLY A 236 4.15 1.56 31.13
N LEU A 237 4.60 2.37 32.09
CA LEU A 237 3.77 2.95 33.14
C LEU A 237 3.94 4.46 33.18
N GLY A 238 2.83 5.19 33.20
CA GLY A 238 2.84 6.64 33.31
C GLY A 238 1.70 7.16 34.16
N ASP A 239 1.84 8.36 34.67
CA ASP A 239 0.71 9.13 35.15
C ASP A 239 0.15 10.03 34.02
N CYS A 240 -0.80 10.92 34.35
CA CYS A 240 -1.40 11.80 33.34
C CYS A 240 -0.39 12.78 32.70
N TRP A 241 0.71 13.12 33.39
CA TRP A 241 1.78 13.93 32.83
C TRP A 241 2.59 13.13 31.81
N GLY A 242 3.07 11.95 32.20
CA GLY A 242 3.92 11.12 31.36
C GLY A 242 3.18 10.56 30.15
N LEU A 243 1.98 10.02 30.34
CA LEU A 243 1.18 9.48 29.24
C LEU A 243 0.82 10.56 28.22
N SER A 244 0.53 11.78 28.67
CA SER A 244 0.26 12.90 27.77
C SER A 244 1.50 13.37 27.02
N ALA A 245 2.65 13.45 27.69
CA ALA A 245 3.92 13.79 27.05
C ALA A 245 4.32 12.74 25.99
N TRP A 246 4.22 11.46 26.33
CA TRP A 246 4.50 10.34 25.42
C TRP A 246 3.57 10.38 24.20
N THR A 247 2.26 10.51 24.44
CA THR A 247 1.24 10.54 23.36
C THR A 247 1.44 11.73 22.44
N ALA A 248 1.68 12.92 23.00
CA ALA A 248 1.95 14.12 22.20
C ALA A 248 3.22 13.93 21.35
N LYS A 249 4.27 13.30 21.88
CA LYS A 249 5.50 13.02 21.14
C LYS A 249 5.29 12.04 20.00
N VAL A 250 4.60 10.92 20.23
CA VAL A 250 4.25 9.96 19.17
C VAL A 250 3.43 10.63 18.07
N LEU A 251 2.41 11.40 18.43
CA LEU A 251 1.56 12.08 17.45
C LEU A 251 2.31 13.17 16.69
N TYR A 252 3.11 13.98 17.38
CA TYR A 252 3.93 15.00 16.75
C TYR A 252 4.96 14.40 15.79
N ASP A 253 5.63 13.31 16.19
CA ASP A 253 6.58 12.59 15.33
C ASP A 253 5.86 12.00 14.09
N ASN A 254 4.54 11.73 14.16
CA ASN A 254 3.71 11.34 13.02
C ASN A 254 3.09 12.51 12.23
N GLY A 255 3.48 13.75 12.51
CA GLY A 255 3.02 14.93 11.75
C GLY A 255 1.63 15.43 12.15
N TYR A 256 1.14 15.08 13.34
CA TYR A 256 -0.04 15.74 13.89
C TYR A 256 0.33 17.06 14.56
N THR A 257 -0.44 18.12 14.29
CA THR A 257 -0.44 19.30 15.17
C THR A 257 -1.19 18.94 16.45
N VAL A 258 -0.50 19.05 17.59
CA VAL A 258 -1.03 18.66 18.90
C VAL A 258 -0.78 19.74 19.95
N ARG A 259 -1.57 19.74 21.02
CA ARG A 259 -1.30 20.52 22.23
C ARG A 259 -1.57 19.71 23.48
N ILE A 260 -0.74 19.89 24.49
CA ILE A 260 -0.98 19.36 25.82
C ILE A 260 -1.81 20.39 26.57
N VAL A 261 -2.94 19.96 27.11
CA VAL A 261 -3.86 20.79 27.89
C VAL A 261 -4.01 20.25 29.30
N GLN A 262 -4.46 21.11 30.20
CA GLN A 262 -4.66 20.79 31.60
C GLN A 262 -6.02 21.29 32.09
N GLY A 263 -6.58 20.60 33.07
CA GLY A 263 -7.87 20.90 33.69
C GLY A 263 -8.07 20.12 34.99
N ALA A 264 -9.00 20.58 35.83
CA ALA A 264 -9.41 19.84 37.01
C ALA A 264 -10.39 18.72 36.66
N SER A 265 -10.20 17.55 37.26
CA SER A 265 -11.10 16.40 37.24
C SER A 265 -11.48 16.02 38.68
N VAL A 266 -12.40 15.06 38.84
CA VAL A 266 -12.73 14.55 40.18
C VAL A 266 -11.58 13.74 40.80
N GLU A 267 -10.70 13.17 39.98
CA GLU A 267 -9.57 12.35 40.43
C GLU A 267 -8.25 13.12 40.58
N ALA A 268 -8.12 14.31 39.97
CA ALA A 268 -6.90 15.12 40.00
C ALA A 268 -7.19 16.61 39.76
N SER A 269 -6.58 17.49 40.56
CA SER A 269 -6.69 18.94 40.42
C SER A 269 -6.02 19.49 39.16
N ASN A 270 -5.02 18.77 38.63
CA ASN A 270 -4.20 19.18 37.47
C ASN A 270 -4.07 18.03 36.47
N HIS A 271 -5.19 17.48 35.99
CA HIS A 271 -5.20 16.42 34.98
C HIS A 271 -4.70 16.94 33.63
N ARG A 272 -3.82 16.19 32.96
CA ARG A 272 -3.31 16.51 31.62
C ARG A 272 -3.77 15.50 30.60
N TRP A 273 -4.04 16.00 29.40
CA TRP A 273 -4.31 15.21 28.21
C TRP A 273 -3.86 15.94 26.94
N VAL A 274 -4.03 15.28 25.79
CA VAL A 274 -3.63 15.81 24.48
C VAL A 274 -4.87 16.27 23.72
N GLN A 275 -4.75 17.37 22.98
CA GLN A 275 -5.68 17.71 21.91
C GLN A 275 -4.96 17.67 20.58
N VAL A 276 -5.63 17.15 19.56
CA VAL A 276 -5.10 16.97 18.20
C VAL A 276 -5.91 17.85 17.26
N LEU A 277 -5.26 18.58 16.37
CA LEU A 277 -5.93 19.40 15.36
C LEU A 277 -6.26 18.54 14.15
N ILE A 278 -7.54 18.30 13.88
CA ILE A 278 -8.05 17.57 12.71
C ILE A 278 -9.10 18.43 12.03
N ASP A 279 -8.94 18.68 10.73
CA ASP A 279 -9.87 19.47 9.91
C ASP A 279 -10.23 20.83 10.53
N GLY A 280 -9.21 21.52 11.09
CA GLY A 280 -9.36 22.83 11.74
C GLY A 280 -10.03 22.79 13.13
N LYS A 281 -10.32 21.60 13.67
CA LYS A 281 -10.95 21.43 14.98
C LYS A 281 -10.03 20.69 15.94
N TRP A 282 -9.98 21.18 17.17
CA TRP A 282 -9.30 20.48 18.26
C TRP A 282 -10.19 19.35 18.77
N ILE A 283 -9.69 18.12 18.66
CA ILE A 283 -10.32 16.93 19.25
C ILE A 283 -9.52 16.46 20.45
N ASN A 284 -10.18 15.91 21.46
CA ASN A 284 -9.51 15.36 22.63
C ASN A 284 -8.86 14.00 22.31
N PHE A 285 -7.74 13.73 22.97
CA PHE A 285 -7.09 12.45 23.13
C PHE A 285 -6.60 12.33 24.58
N ASP A 286 -7.30 11.56 25.40
CA ASP A 286 -6.92 11.30 26.79
C ASP A 286 -6.27 9.92 26.94
N PRO A 287 -4.92 9.86 26.98
CA PRO A 287 -4.24 8.58 27.05
C PRO A 287 -4.42 7.89 28.40
N SER A 288 -4.75 8.62 29.47
CA SER A 288 -5.00 8.03 30.78
C SER A 288 -6.28 7.19 30.73
N LEU A 289 -7.35 7.75 30.17
CA LEU A 289 -8.65 7.08 30.08
C LEU A 289 -8.65 5.90 29.09
N VAL A 290 -7.75 5.92 28.10
CA VAL A 290 -7.50 4.80 27.18
C VAL A 290 -6.89 3.59 27.90
N THR A 291 -6.16 3.79 28.99
CA THR A 291 -5.51 2.67 29.69
C THR A 291 -6.51 1.74 30.39
N LYS A 292 -6.09 0.50 30.66
CA LYS A 292 -6.94 -0.49 31.36
C LYS A 292 -7.35 -0.04 32.76
N LYS A 293 -6.48 0.71 33.46
CA LYS A 293 -6.79 1.24 34.80
C LYS A 293 -8.08 2.04 34.86
N TYR A 294 -8.40 2.80 33.81
CA TYR A 294 -9.60 3.64 33.75
C TYR A 294 -10.67 3.09 32.79
N GLY A 295 -10.61 1.80 32.49
CA GLY A 295 -11.69 1.09 31.80
C GLY A 295 -11.61 1.09 30.28
N SER A 296 -10.45 1.38 29.67
CA SER A 296 -10.26 1.29 28.22
C SER A 296 -11.22 2.17 27.40
N LYS A 297 -11.42 3.41 27.85
CA LYS A 297 -12.39 4.32 27.21
C LYS A 297 -11.91 4.75 25.82
N PRO A 298 -12.83 5.17 24.92
CA PRO A 298 -12.45 5.78 23.66
C PRO A 298 -11.54 7.00 23.87
N TYR A 299 -10.54 7.19 23.00
CA TYR A 299 -9.52 8.22 23.18
C TYR A 299 -10.07 9.64 23.31
N TYR A 300 -11.21 9.94 22.69
CA TYR A 300 -11.83 11.26 22.72
C TYR A 300 -12.57 11.56 24.02
N THR A 301 -12.67 10.59 24.93
CA THR A 301 -13.25 10.80 26.27
C THR A 301 -12.33 11.69 27.09
N THR A 302 -12.88 12.62 27.86
CA THR A 302 -12.14 13.42 28.85
C THR A 302 -12.89 13.40 30.18
N CYS A 303 -12.16 13.47 31.30
CA CYS A 303 -12.72 13.67 32.64
C CYS A 303 -12.56 15.10 33.17
N ALA A 304 -12.01 16.01 32.36
CA ALA A 304 -11.75 17.40 32.71
C ALA A 304 -12.11 18.36 31.58
N SER A 305 -12.33 19.63 31.94
CA SER A 305 -12.47 20.75 31.01
C SER A 305 -11.16 21.53 30.93
N VAL A 306 -10.79 22.01 29.74
CA VAL A 306 -9.54 22.76 29.54
C VAL A 306 -9.58 24.05 30.36
N SER A 307 -8.65 24.20 31.30
CA SER A 307 -8.37 25.47 31.98
C SER A 307 -7.07 26.13 31.51
N GLN A 308 -6.14 25.34 30.97
CA GLN A 308 -4.84 25.84 30.51
C GLN A 308 -4.29 25.03 29.32
N ILE A 309 -3.63 25.72 28.38
CA ILE A 309 -2.77 25.11 27.36
C ILE A 309 -1.34 25.12 27.90
N ILE A 310 -0.71 23.95 27.97
CA ILE A 310 0.64 23.77 28.53
C ILE A 310 1.70 23.94 27.44
N ALA A 311 1.49 23.30 26.29
CA ALA A 311 2.39 23.36 25.14
C ALA A 311 1.62 23.07 23.86
N THR A 312 2.05 23.67 22.75
CA THR A 312 1.52 23.37 21.40
C THR A 312 2.68 23.03 20.48
N TYR A 313 2.52 21.97 19.72
CA TYR A 313 3.49 21.47 18.74
C TYR A 313 2.81 21.50 17.37
N TYR A 314 3.33 22.34 16.48
CA TYR A 314 2.84 22.48 15.11
C TYR A 314 3.65 21.56 14.20
N ALA A 315 2.94 20.69 13.49
CA ALA A 315 3.50 19.83 12.45
C ALA A 315 3.69 20.60 11.14
#